data_AF-A0A537V6F6-F1
#
_entry.id   AF-A0A537V6F6-F1
#
_cell.length_a   1.000
_cell.length_b   1.000
_cell.length_c   1.000
_cell.angle_alpha   90.00
_cell.angle_beta   90.00
_cell.angle_gamma   90.00
#
_symmetry.space_group_name_H-M   'P 1'
#
loop_
_entity.id
_entity.type
_entity.pdbx_description
1 polymer ?
#
loop_
_entity_poly.entity_id
_entity_poly.type
_entity_poly.pdbx_seq_one_letter_code
_entity_poly.pdbx_strand_id
1 'polypeptide(L)'
;MPKNVVVCCDGTANEFARDRTNVVKLFYTLIHDPSRQVAFYHPGLGTMEAAGALTTLSRKLTKLAGLAIGYGLETDIRDAYVFLMNYFEEGDRLFLFGFSRGAYTARAVASLLHMYGLIRKGDEPLVPYAIRMQMAINV
;
A
#
# COMPACT_ATOMS: atom_id res chain seq x y z
N MET A 1 4.56 26.63 -3.92
CA MET A 1 3.18 26.55 -3.40
C MET A 1 2.93 25.11 -3.01
N PRO A 2 2.27 24.85 -1.86
CA PRO A 2 1.91 23.48 -1.49
C PRO A 2 1.13 22.76 -2.58
N LYS A 3 1.49 21.50 -2.85
CA LYS A 3 0.78 20.61 -3.78
C LYS A 3 0.00 19.54 -3.03
N ASN A 4 -0.91 18.88 -3.74
CA ASN A 4 -1.57 17.67 -3.27
C ASN A 4 -0.69 16.46 -3.57
N VAL A 5 -0.53 15.57 -2.60
CA VAL A 5 0.11 14.26 -2.76
C VAL A 5 -0.97 13.21 -2.52
N VAL A 6 -1.35 12.47 -3.56
CA VAL A 6 -2.46 11.50 -3.51
C VAL A 6 -1.92 10.09 -3.66
N VAL A 7 -2.22 9.23 -2.71
CA VAL A 7 -1.85 7.81 -2.72
C VAL A 7 -3.13 6.96 -2.77
N CYS A 8 -3.23 6.14 -3.80
CA CYS A 8 -4.36 5.25 -4.05
C CYS A 8 -3.88 3.79 -3.97
N CYS A 9 -4.24 3.08 -2.91
CA CYS A 9 -3.90 1.67 -2.71
C CYS A 9 -5.12 0.79 -3.00
N ASP A 10 -5.13 0.08 -4.12
CA ASP A 10 -6.24 -0.81 -4.46
C ASP A 10 -6.14 -2.17 -3.74
N GLY A 11 -7.25 -2.89 -3.68
CA GLY A 11 -7.33 -4.24 -3.14
C GLY A 11 -6.80 -5.29 -4.09
N THR A 12 -6.86 -6.57 -3.67
CA THR A 12 -6.58 -7.70 -4.56
C THR A 12 -7.60 -7.73 -5.70
N ALA A 13 -7.23 -7.19 -6.85
CA ALA A 13 -7.98 -7.38 -8.07
C ALA A 13 -7.49 -8.68 -8.71
N ASN A 14 -8.35 -9.70 -8.77
CA ASN A 14 -8.22 -10.68 -9.85
C ASN A 14 -8.17 -9.86 -11.14
N GLU A 15 -7.10 -9.98 -11.93
CA GLU A 15 -6.75 -9.17 -13.12
C GLU A 15 -7.86 -9.12 -14.21
N PHE A 16 -9.04 -9.67 -13.94
CA PHE A 16 -10.16 -9.91 -14.83
C PHE A 16 -11.53 -9.45 -14.29
N ALA A 17 -11.58 -8.69 -13.19
CA ALA A 17 -12.86 -8.14 -12.73
C ALA A 17 -13.39 -7.11 -13.75
N ARG A 18 -14.54 -7.42 -14.38
CA ARG A 18 -15.29 -6.48 -15.24
C ARG A 18 -15.58 -5.13 -14.55
N ASP A 19 -15.64 -5.13 -13.22
CA ASP A 19 -15.91 -3.96 -12.40
C ASP A 19 -14.62 -3.38 -11.79
N ARG A 20 -14.20 -2.24 -12.33
CA ARG A 20 -13.14 -1.40 -11.74
C ARG A 20 -13.52 -0.98 -10.31
N THR A 21 -12.57 -1.01 -9.39
CA THR A 21 -12.77 -0.54 -8.01
C THR A 21 -13.01 0.98 -7.97
N ASN A 22 -13.52 1.48 -6.86
CA ASN A 22 -13.67 2.93 -6.68
C ASN A 22 -12.31 3.65 -6.53
N VAL A 23 -11.27 2.95 -6.09
CA VAL A 23 -9.91 3.53 -5.95
C VAL A 23 -9.34 3.84 -7.33
N VAL A 24 -9.40 2.90 -8.27
CA VAL A 24 -8.91 3.14 -9.64
C VAL A 24 -9.77 4.16 -10.38
N LYS A 25 -11.11 4.13 -10.18
CA LYS A 25 -12.01 5.17 -10.73
C LYS A 25 -11.63 6.55 -10.22
N LEU A 26 -11.40 6.71 -8.92
CA LEU A 26 -10.95 7.97 -8.31
C LEU A 26 -9.61 8.41 -8.90
N PHE A 27 -8.64 7.49 -9.00
CA PHE A 27 -7.32 7.80 -9.55
C PHE A 27 -7.40 8.37 -10.98
N TYR A 28 -8.27 7.83 -11.84
CA TYR A 28 -8.48 8.36 -13.20
C TYR A 28 -9.18 9.72 -13.27
N THR A 29 -9.72 10.23 -12.16
CA THR A 29 -10.35 11.56 -12.10
C THR A 29 -9.41 12.64 -11.55
N LEU A 30 -8.19 12.25 -11.17
CA LEU A 30 -7.21 13.15 -10.56
C LEU A 30 -6.63 14.16 -11.57
N ILE A 31 -6.22 15.32 -11.06
CA ILE A 31 -5.53 16.35 -11.83
C ILE A 31 -4.12 15.84 -12.21
N HIS A 32 -3.74 16.00 -13.48
CA HIS A 32 -2.44 15.62 -14.03
C HIS A 32 -1.53 16.84 -14.24
N ASP A 33 -1.31 17.62 -13.17
CA ASP A 33 -0.41 18.78 -13.15
C ASP A 33 0.55 18.65 -11.96
N PRO A 34 1.82 18.24 -12.18
CA PRO A 34 2.79 18.03 -11.11
C PRO A 34 3.06 19.25 -10.22
N SER A 35 2.80 20.47 -10.72
CA SER A 35 2.94 21.69 -9.92
C SER A 35 1.84 21.85 -8.86
N ARG A 36 0.71 21.16 -9.03
CA ARG A 36 -0.47 21.22 -8.16
C ARG A 36 -0.79 19.89 -7.48
N GLN A 37 -0.47 18.78 -8.12
CA GLN A 37 -0.82 17.45 -7.68
C GLN A 37 0.12 16.38 -8.24
N VAL A 38 0.60 15.52 -7.36
CA VAL A 38 1.26 14.26 -7.71
C VAL A 38 0.45 13.10 -7.17
N ALA A 39 0.36 12.01 -7.94
CA ALA A 39 -0.48 10.88 -7.61
C ALA A 39 0.26 9.56 -7.80
N PHE A 40 0.01 8.62 -6.89
CA PHE A 40 0.52 7.25 -6.94
C PHE A 40 -0.65 6.27 -6.87
N TYR A 41 -0.60 5.23 -7.69
CA TYR A 41 -1.57 4.14 -7.69
C TYR A 41 -0.85 2.81 -7.50
N HIS A 42 -1.23 2.09 -6.45
CA HIS A 42 -0.80 0.72 -6.23
C HIS A 42 -1.94 -0.24 -6.61
N PRO A 43 -1.74 -1.17 -7.56
CA PRO A 43 -2.80 -2.06 -8.05
C PRO A 43 -3.19 -3.15 -7.05
N GLY A 44 -2.41 -3.36 -6.00
CA GLY A 44 -2.69 -4.39 -4.99
C GLY A 44 -2.58 -5.80 -5.55
N LEU A 45 -1.51 -6.12 -6.30
CA LEU A 45 -1.31 -7.48 -6.80
C LEU A 45 -1.18 -8.46 -5.63
N GLY A 46 -2.02 -9.49 -5.61
CA GLY A 46 -2.04 -10.51 -4.58
C GLY A 46 -1.66 -11.84 -5.19
N THR A 47 -0.71 -12.52 -4.55
CA THR A 47 -0.37 -13.91 -4.83
C THR A 47 -1.65 -14.76 -4.79
N MET A 48 -1.81 -15.56 -5.84
CA MET A 48 -2.99 -16.33 -6.22
C MET A 48 -3.67 -17.13 -5.10
N GLU A 49 -4.96 -17.40 -5.31
CA GLU A 49 -5.85 -18.28 -4.55
C GLU A 49 -5.15 -19.54 -4.03
N ALA A 50 -5.11 -19.71 -2.70
CA ALA A 50 -5.01 -21.05 -2.13
C ALA A 50 -6.34 -21.76 -2.39
N ALA A 51 -6.42 -22.46 -3.52
CA ALA A 51 -7.53 -23.31 -3.89
C ALA A 51 -7.95 -24.17 -2.69
N GLY A 52 -9.25 -24.15 -2.38
CA GLY A 52 -9.82 -24.89 -1.27
C GLY A 52 -9.51 -26.39 -1.36
N ALA A 53 -9.07 -27.00 -0.26
CA ALA A 53 -9.04 -28.45 -0.14
C ALA A 53 -9.02 -28.88 1.33
N LEU A 54 -10.13 -29.44 1.82
CA LEU A 54 -10.31 -29.98 3.18
C LEU A 54 -9.31 -31.13 3.51
N THR A 55 -8.06 -30.86 3.90
CA THR A 55 -7.09 -31.84 4.47
C THR A 55 -5.87 -31.16 5.16
N THR A 56 -4.98 -31.91 5.84
CA THR A 56 -3.71 -31.44 6.44
C THR A 56 -2.78 -30.71 5.45
N LEU A 57 -2.92 -30.98 4.15
CA LEU A 57 -2.23 -30.27 3.07
C LEU A 57 -2.74 -28.82 2.92
N SER A 58 -4.03 -28.59 3.15
CA SER A 58 -4.60 -27.23 3.23
C SER A 58 -3.92 -26.40 4.30
N ARG A 59 -3.68 -26.95 5.50
CA ARG A 59 -3.02 -26.18 6.57
C ARG A 59 -1.64 -25.65 6.16
N LYS A 60 -0.87 -26.43 5.39
CA LYS A 60 0.43 -25.98 4.86
C LYS A 60 0.26 -24.95 3.74
N LEU A 61 -0.70 -25.17 2.83
CA LEU A 61 -1.03 -24.23 1.75
C LEU A 61 -1.56 -22.89 2.28
N THR A 62 -2.48 -22.91 3.25
CA THR A 62 -2.99 -21.72 3.94
C THR A 62 -1.89 -20.97 4.67
N LYS A 63 -0.94 -21.68 5.30
CA LYS A 63 0.23 -21.04 5.94
C LYS A 63 1.15 -20.38 4.91
N LEU A 64 1.42 -21.05 3.78
CA LEU A 64 2.23 -20.49 2.69
C LEU A 64 1.54 -19.29 2.03
N ALA A 65 0.23 -19.37 1.80
CA ALA A 65 -0.57 -18.28 1.28
C ALA A 65 -0.62 -17.09 2.25
N GLY A 66 -0.79 -17.34 3.55
CA GLY A 66 -0.72 -16.29 4.58
C GLY A 66 0.64 -15.60 4.63
N LEU A 67 1.73 -16.35 4.49
CA LEU A 67 3.09 -15.78 4.39
C LEU A 67 3.28 -14.96 3.11
N ALA A 68 2.79 -15.45 1.97
CA ALA A 68 2.85 -14.73 0.70
C ALA A 68 2.02 -13.44 0.73
N ILE A 69 0.84 -13.48 1.34
CA ILE A 69 -0.01 -12.30 1.59
C ILE A 69 0.73 -11.30 2.50
N GLY A 70 1.37 -11.77 3.57
CA GLY A 70 2.16 -10.92 4.46
C GLY A 70 3.32 -10.23 3.74
N TYR A 71 4.06 -10.98 2.91
CA TYR A 71 5.15 -10.42 2.10
C TYR A 71 4.67 -9.42 1.04
N GLY A 72 3.54 -9.73 0.39
CA GLY A 72 2.89 -8.81 -0.54
C GLY A 72 2.47 -7.52 0.15
N LEU A 73 1.95 -7.61 1.38
CA LEU A 73 1.53 -6.46 2.16
C LEU A 73 2.69 -5.56 2.59
N GLU A 74 3.82 -6.12 3.04
CA GLU A 74 5.05 -5.35 3.33
C GLU A 74 5.51 -4.59 2.09
N THR A 75 5.43 -5.23 0.92
CA THR A 75 5.77 -4.60 -0.37
C THR A 75 4.81 -3.46 -0.71
N ASP A 76 3.49 -3.68 -0.63
CA ASP A 76 2.46 -2.68 -0.90
C ASP A 76 2.66 -1.42 -0.02
N ILE A 77 2.97 -1.62 1.27
CA ILE A 77 3.22 -0.54 2.24
C ILE A 77 4.50 0.21 1.89
N ARG A 78 5.58 -0.53 1.63
CA ARG A 78 6.89 0.04 1.28
C ARG A 78 6.78 0.93 0.05
N ASP A 79 6.13 0.46 -1.02
CA ASP A 79 6.09 1.17 -2.29
C ASP A 79 5.32 2.50 -2.15
N ALA A 80 4.19 2.50 -1.43
CA ALA A 80 3.44 3.71 -1.11
C ALA A 80 4.24 4.67 -0.22
N TYR A 81 4.94 4.16 0.80
CA TYR A 81 5.73 4.98 1.71
C TYR A 81 6.96 5.60 1.00
N VAL A 82 7.66 4.82 0.17
CA VAL A 82 8.80 5.31 -0.65
C VAL A 82 8.35 6.34 -1.67
N PHE A 83 7.15 6.23 -2.23
CA PHE A 83 6.58 7.30 -3.04
C PHE A 83 6.47 8.60 -2.21
N LEU A 84 5.93 8.54 -0.99
CA LEU A 84 5.86 9.72 -0.13
C LEU A 84 7.25 10.30 0.16
N MET A 85 8.25 9.45 0.46
CA MET A 85 9.63 9.89 0.70
C MET A 85 10.21 10.70 -0.47
N ASN A 86 9.81 10.36 -1.69
CA ASN A 86 10.37 10.96 -2.89
C ASN A 86 9.67 12.25 -3.35
N TYR A 87 8.40 12.43 -2.98
CA TYR A 87 7.53 13.45 -3.59
C TYR A 87 6.84 14.39 -2.60
N PHE A 88 6.75 14.01 -1.31
CA PHE A 88 6.17 14.88 -0.29
C PHE A 88 7.20 15.92 0.16
N GLU A 89 6.76 17.18 0.23
CA GLU A 89 7.53 18.29 0.77
C GLU A 89 6.76 18.94 1.93
N GLU A 90 7.49 19.60 2.83
CA GLU A 90 6.89 20.29 3.97
C GLU A 90 5.82 21.30 3.49
N GLY A 91 4.63 21.22 4.08
CA GLY A 91 3.47 22.03 3.72
C GLY A 91 2.53 21.41 2.70
N ASP A 92 2.90 20.32 2.01
CA ASP A 92 2.02 19.58 1.11
C ASP A 92 0.81 18.95 1.82
N ARG A 93 -0.24 18.67 1.05
CA ARG A 93 -1.44 17.99 1.55
C ARG A 93 -1.46 16.53 1.12
N LEU A 94 -1.44 15.61 2.08
CA LEU A 94 -1.48 14.17 1.83
C LEU A 94 -2.93 13.65 1.84
N PHE A 95 -3.30 12.91 0.81
CA PHE A 95 -4.57 12.19 0.70
C PHE A 95 -4.29 10.69 0.50
N LEU A 96 -4.84 9.86 1.38
CA LEU A 96 -4.69 8.40 1.32
C LEU A 96 -6.05 7.76 1.04
N PHE A 97 -6.14 6.97 -0.03
CA PHE A 97 -7.32 6.20 -0.39
C PHE A 97 -6.97 4.72 -0.46
N GLY A 98 -7.84 3.86 0.08
CA GLY A 98 -7.62 2.43 -0.04
C GLY A 98 -8.90 1.60 0.01
N PHE A 99 -8.85 0.42 -0.63
CA PHE A 99 -9.96 -0.54 -0.68
C PHE A 99 -9.49 -1.96 -0.33
N SER A 100 -10.28 -2.70 0.47
CA SER A 100 -9.96 -4.07 0.91
C SER A 100 -8.54 -4.16 1.50
N ARG A 101 -7.65 -5.01 0.97
CA ARG A 101 -6.22 -5.05 1.36
C ARG A 101 -5.53 -3.69 1.21
N GLY A 102 -5.83 -2.93 0.16
CA GLY A 102 -5.30 -1.58 -0.02
C GLY A 102 -5.74 -0.59 1.07
N ALA A 103 -6.89 -0.81 1.73
CA ALA A 103 -7.29 -0.02 2.90
C ALA A 103 -6.40 -0.32 4.12
N TYR A 104 -5.96 -1.58 4.28
CA TYR A 104 -4.94 -1.91 5.27
C TYR A 104 -3.63 -1.20 4.94
N THR A 105 -3.17 -1.26 3.68
CA THR A 105 -1.96 -0.58 3.23
C THR A 105 -2.00 0.92 3.54
N ALA A 106 -3.08 1.61 3.17
CA ALA A 106 -3.26 3.03 3.43
C ALA A 106 -3.20 3.36 4.93
N ARG A 107 -3.83 2.55 5.78
CA ARG A 107 -3.77 2.70 7.25
C ARG A 107 -2.38 2.46 7.79
N ALA A 108 -1.69 1.43 7.31
CA ALA A 108 -0.33 1.12 7.74
C ALA A 108 0.65 2.24 7.39
N VAL A 109 0.54 2.82 6.18
CA VAL A 109 1.31 4.01 5.77
C VAL A 109 1.01 5.19 6.70
N ALA A 110 -0.26 5.49 6.98
CA ALA A 110 -0.62 6.56 7.92
C ALA A 110 -0.01 6.33 9.31
N SER A 111 -0.03 5.09 9.79
CA SER A 111 0.58 4.71 11.06
C SER A 111 2.11 4.84 11.05
N LEU A 112 2.81 4.49 9.97
CA LEU A 112 4.27 4.73 9.85
C LEU A 112 4.59 6.22 9.96
N LEU A 113 3.83 7.05 9.23
CA LEU A 113 3.99 8.51 9.30
C LEU A 113 3.75 9.04 10.71
N HIS A 114 2.73 8.51 11.40
CA HIS A 114 2.43 8.92 12.77
C HIS A 114 3.52 8.51 13.77
N MET A 115 4.06 7.29 13.68
CA MET A 115 5.03 6.78 14.65
C MET A 115 6.45 7.26 14.39
N TYR A 116 6.85 7.33 13.12
CA TYR A 116 8.26 7.51 12.72
C TYR A 116 8.48 8.74 11.83
N GLY A 117 7.42 9.46 11.46
CA GLY A 117 7.51 10.53 10.47
C GLY A 117 7.77 9.98 9.06
N LEU A 118 8.30 10.84 8.19
CA LEU A 118 8.73 10.48 6.84
C LEU A 118 10.26 10.30 6.84
N ILE A 119 10.74 9.08 6.55
CA ILE A 119 12.17 8.82 6.38
C ILE A 119 12.73 9.67 5.23
N ARG A 120 13.97 10.13 5.36
CA ARG A 120 14.60 10.98 4.36
C ARG A 120 14.77 10.25 3.04
N LYS A 121 14.56 10.97 1.94
CA LYS A 121 14.86 10.52 0.59
C LYS A 121 16.32 10.04 0.51
N GLY A 122 16.55 8.85 -0.06
CA GLY A 122 17.87 8.21 -0.11
C GLY A 122 18.15 7.20 1.01
N ASP A 123 17.33 7.19 2.07
CA ASP A 123 17.41 6.21 3.16
C ASP A 123 16.34 5.09 3.03
N GLU A 124 15.94 4.75 1.81
CA GLU A 124 14.95 3.68 1.51
C GLU A 124 15.28 2.33 2.16
N PRO A 125 16.56 1.91 2.34
CA PRO A 125 16.89 0.69 3.07
C PRO A 125 16.37 0.63 4.51
N LEU A 126 16.01 1.76 5.13
CA LEU A 126 15.41 1.80 6.47
C LEU A 126 13.91 1.43 6.48
N VAL A 127 13.22 1.57 5.34
CA VAL A 127 11.76 1.39 5.27
C VAL A 127 11.30 -0.01 5.70
N PRO A 128 11.93 -1.12 5.26
CA PRO A 128 11.52 -2.46 5.71
C PRO A 128 11.67 -2.65 7.22
N TYR A 129 12.66 -2.00 7.86
CA TYR A 129 12.84 -2.07 9.30
C TYR A 129 11.71 -1.34 10.04
N ALA A 130 11.35 -0.14 9.57
CA ALA A 130 10.23 0.62 10.14
C ALA A 130 8.91 -0.15 10.02
N ILE A 131 8.64 -0.80 8.88
CA ILE A 131 7.45 -1.65 8.70
C ILE A 131 7.46 -2.82 9.68
N ARG A 132 8.57 -3.53 9.84
CA ARG A 132 8.65 -4.67 10.77
C ARG A 132 8.48 -4.24 12.22
N MET A 133 9.06 -3.11 12.60
CA MET A 133 8.87 -2.53 13.94
C MET A 133 7.40 -2.19 14.19
N GLN A 134 6.73 -1.54 13.24
CA GLN A 134 5.30 -1.28 13.30
C GLN A 134 4.47 -2.55 13.48
N MET A 135 4.76 -3.57 12.67
CA MET A 135 4.00 -4.83 12.71
C MET A 135 4.22 -5.57 14.04
N ALA A 136 5.41 -5.49 14.64
CA ALA A 136 5.70 -6.10 15.93
C ALA A 136 4.97 -5.45 17.12
N ILE A 137 4.60 -4.16 17.02
CA ILE A 137 3.87 -3.44 18.08
C ILE A 137 2.38 -3.80 18.12
N ASN A 138 1.82 -4.27 17.00
CA ASN A 138 0.39 -4.57 16.85
C ASN A 138 0.06 -6.08 16.96
N VAL A 139 0.96 -6.87 17.56
CA VAL A 139 0.78 -8.33 17.83
C VAL A 139 0.60 -8.56 19.33
#